data_AF-A0A920KSA0-F1
#
_entry.id   AF-A0A920KSA0-F1
#
_cell.length_a   1.000
_cell.length_b   1.000
_cell.length_c   1.000
_cell.angle_alpha   90.00
_cell.angle_beta   90.00
_cell.angle_gamma   90.00
#
_symmetry.space_group_name_H-M   'P 1'
#
loop_
_entity.id
_entity.type
_entity.pdbx_description
1 polymer ?
#
loop_
_entity_poly.entity_id
_entity_poly.type
_entity_poly.pdbx_seq_one_letter_code
_entity_poly.pdbx_strand_id
1 'polypeptide(L)' 'MLTAKDDSDGDGIPNTTDQDSDNDGILNLAEGGTNVDTDGDGIPDFLDLDSDNDGCYDVVEGWPQRP' A
#
# COMPACT_ATOMS: atom_id res chain seq x y z
N MET A 1 20.53 -9.32 -7.94
CA MET A 1 19.62 -8.58 -7.04
C MET A 1 18.32 -8.48 -7.80
N LEU A 2 17.44 -9.47 -7.64
CA LEU A 2 16.14 -9.45 -8.28
C LEU A 2 15.30 -8.51 -7.44
N THR A 3 15.21 -7.24 -7.83
CA THR A 3 14.12 -6.37 -7.38
C THR A 3 12.87 -6.95 -8.04
N ALA A 4 12.19 -7.84 -7.33
CA ALA A 4 10.87 -8.25 -7.75
C ALA A 4 10.05 -6.96 -7.76
N LYS A 5 9.41 -6.67 -8.88
CA LYS A 5 8.53 -5.50 -9.04
C LYS A 5 7.31 -5.57 -8.09
N ASP A 6 7.19 -6.67 -7.36
CA ASP A 6 6.12 -7.05 -6.45
C ASP A 6 6.80 -7.39 -5.10
N ASP A 7 7.40 -6.42 -4.42
CA ASP A 7 8.11 -6.52 -3.13
C ASP A 7 8.10 -5.10 -2.55
N SER A 8 6.97 -4.69 -1.93
CA SER A 8 6.70 -3.27 -1.63
C SER A 8 7.53 -2.76 -0.46
N ASP A 9 7.95 -3.64 0.42
CA ASP A 9 8.77 -3.32 1.58
C ASP A 9 10.27 -3.58 1.39
N GLY A 10 10.63 -4.38 0.38
CA GLY A 10 12.01 -4.67 0.01
C GLY A 10 12.69 -5.67 0.95
N ASP A 11 11.94 -6.52 1.65
CA ASP A 11 12.52 -7.56 2.51
C ASP A 11 13.03 -8.79 1.72
N GLY A 12 12.73 -8.84 0.42
CA GLY A 12 13.13 -9.90 -0.50
C GLY A 12 12.13 -11.05 -0.61
N ILE A 13 10.93 -10.90 -0.02
CA ILE A 13 9.79 -11.78 -0.19
C ILE A 13 8.84 -11.13 -1.21
N PRO A 14 8.51 -11.81 -2.32
CA PRO A 14 7.61 -11.20 -3.31
C PRO A 14 6.19 -11.03 -2.75
N ASN A 15 5.56 -9.86 -2.87
CA ASN A 15 4.20 -9.48 -2.43
C ASN A 15 3.13 -10.55 -2.61
N THR A 16 3.13 -11.23 -3.76
CA THR A 16 2.17 -12.30 -4.09
C THR A 16 2.27 -13.52 -3.18
N THR A 17 3.42 -13.68 -2.56
CA THR A 17 3.77 -14.72 -1.60
C THR A 17 4.11 -14.14 -0.23
N ASP A 18 4.28 -12.83 -0.17
CA ASP A 18 4.41 -12.09 1.05
C ASP A 18 3.07 -12.08 1.75
N GLN A 19 3.14 -12.33 3.03
CA GLN A 19 1.97 -12.26 3.87
C GLN A 19 1.70 -10.83 4.29
N ASP A 20 2.65 -9.90 4.13
CA ASP A 20 2.65 -8.50 4.60
C ASP A 20 3.48 -7.63 3.62
N SER A 21 2.86 -7.19 2.53
CA SER A 21 3.60 -6.75 1.33
C SER A 21 4.34 -5.44 1.46
N ASP A 22 3.82 -4.53 2.27
CA ASP A 22 4.38 -3.22 2.58
C ASP A 22 5.10 -3.20 3.93
N ASN A 23 5.03 -4.30 4.70
CA ASN A 23 5.74 -4.52 5.97
C ASN A 23 5.51 -3.36 6.94
N ASP A 24 4.30 -2.85 6.86
CA ASP A 24 3.71 -1.96 7.82
C ASP A 24 3.32 -2.74 9.10
N GLY A 25 3.33 -4.08 9.02
CA GLY A 25 3.06 -5.02 10.10
C GLY A 25 1.68 -5.67 10.05
N ILE A 26 0.91 -5.46 8.96
CA ILE A 26 -0.44 -6.00 8.76
C ILE A 26 -0.44 -6.99 7.59
N LEU A 27 -1.05 -8.16 7.82
CA LEU A 27 -1.03 -9.20 6.80
C LEU A 27 -2.03 -8.95 5.67
N ASN A 28 -1.56 -9.05 4.42
CA ASN A 28 -2.23 -9.02 3.09
C ASN A 28 -3.54 -9.78 2.92
N LEU A 29 -4.07 -10.46 3.92
CA LEU A 29 -5.42 -11.06 3.88
C LEU A 29 -6.42 -10.26 4.73
N ALA A 30 -5.92 -9.41 5.64
CA ALA A 30 -6.67 -8.77 6.69
C ALA A 30 -7.30 -7.42 6.28
N GLU A 31 -6.68 -6.61 5.43
CA GLU A 31 -7.27 -5.37 4.88
C GLU A 31 -8.27 -5.57 3.66
N GLY A 32 -8.80 -6.78 3.39
CA GLY A 32 -9.88 -7.08 2.40
C GLY A 32 -9.65 -7.54 0.92
N GLY A 33 -8.46 -7.90 0.45
CA GLY A 33 -8.05 -7.81 -0.95
C GLY A 33 -7.24 -6.55 -1.32
N THR A 34 -6.37 -5.93 -0.54
CA THR A 34 -6.33 -6.02 0.90
C THR A 34 -5.60 -4.82 1.43
N ASN A 35 -4.27 -4.91 1.48
CA ASN A 35 -3.44 -4.11 2.34
C ASN A 35 -2.72 -3.09 1.51
N VAL A 36 -3.47 -2.08 1.09
CA VAL A 36 -2.89 -1.02 0.28
C VAL A 36 -2.85 0.19 1.19
N ASP A 37 -1.66 0.44 1.69
CA ASP A 37 -1.23 1.62 2.43
C ASP A 37 -0.22 2.34 1.51
N THR A 38 -0.74 3.12 0.55
CA THR A 38 -0.04 3.56 -0.66
C THR A 38 1.14 4.49 -0.36
N ASP A 39 1.09 5.26 0.72
CA ASP A 39 2.21 6.08 1.16
C ASP A 39 3.06 5.41 2.26
N GLY A 40 2.63 4.24 2.74
CA GLY A 40 3.29 3.52 3.82
C GLY A 40 3.29 4.31 5.12
N ASP A 41 2.30 5.20 5.33
CA ASP A 41 2.13 5.93 6.58
C ASP A 41 1.36 5.13 7.64
N GLY A 42 0.85 3.96 7.26
CA GLY A 42 0.09 3.04 8.08
C GLY A 42 -1.42 3.28 8.00
N ILE A 43 -1.90 4.06 7.03
CA ILE A 43 -3.32 4.31 6.78
C ILE A 43 -3.73 3.66 5.45
N PRO A 44 -4.47 2.55 5.51
CA PRO A 44 -4.96 1.90 4.31
C PRO A 44 -5.81 2.87 3.48
N ASP A 45 -5.54 2.92 2.18
CA ASP A 45 -6.06 3.90 1.23
C ASP A 45 -7.59 4.07 1.31
N PHE A 46 -8.34 3.00 1.64
CA PHE A 46 -9.81 3.07 1.60
C PHE A 46 -10.38 3.86 2.78
N LEU A 47 -9.52 4.23 3.73
CA LEU A 47 -9.78 5.03 4.91
C LEU A 47 -8.89 6.28 4.96
N ASP A 48 -7.84 6.33 4.17
CA ASP A 48 -7.11 7.55 3.99
C ASP A 48 -7.99 8.58 3.27
N LEU A 49 -7.87 9.84 3.69
CA LEU A 49 -8.47 10.94 2.97
C LEU A 49 -7.55 11.45 1.87
N ASP A 50 -6.26 11.10 1.92
CA ASP A 50 -5.17 11.45 1.02
C ASP A 50 -4.25 10.22 0.95
N SER A 51 -4.71 9.15 0.29
CA SER A 51 -4.07 7.81 0.30
C SER A 51 -2.60 7.80 -0.13
N ASP A 52 -2.10 8.87 -0.76
CA ASP A 52 -0.69 9.02 -1.13
C ASP A 52 0.02 10.23 -0.50
N ASN A 53 -0.66 10.92 0.42
CA ASN A 53 -0.18 11.97 1.31
C ASN A 53 0.50 13.13 0.55
N ASP A 54 -0.09 13.50 -0.58
CA ASP A 54 0.41 14.53 -1.50
C ASP A 54 -0.18 15.92 -1.24
N GLY A 55 -1.16 16.00 -0.33
CA GLY A 55 -1.86 17.20 0.08
C GLY A 55 -3.15 17.47 -0.69
N CYS A 56 -3.57 16.59 -1.59
CA CYS A 56 -4.91 16.54 -2.15
C CYS A 56 -5.80 15.57 -1.35
N TYR A 57 -7.09 15.47 -1.65
CA TYR A 57 -7.96 14.52 -0.96
C TYR A 57 -8.61 13.57 -1.95
N ASP A 58 -8.66 12.29 -1.60
CA ASP A 58 -9.26 11.17 -2.34
C ASP A 58 -10.65 11.47 -2.91
N VAL A 59 -11.47 12.24 -2.18
CA VAL A 59 -12.82 12.63 -2.61
C VAL A 59 -12.83 13.58 -3.81
N VAL A 60 -11.76 14.36 -3.97
CA VAL A 60 -11.53 15.25 -5.11
C VAL A 60 -10.94 14.46 -6.28
N GLU A 61 -10.18 13.41 -6.00
CA GLU A 61 -9.39 12.67 -6.98
C GLU A 61 -10.07 11.42 -7.52
N GLY A 62 -11.00 10.85 -6.76
CA GLY A 62 -11.83 9.73 -7.18
C GLY A 62 -11.13 8.36 -7.15
N TRP A 63 -9.98 8.25 -6.48
CA TRP A 63 -9.24 7.02 -6.18
C TRP A 63 -8.68 6.24 -7.41
N PRO A 64 -7.41 5.77 -7.46
CA PRO A 64 -6.17 6.28 -6.88
C PRO A 64 -5.29 6.96 -7.97
N GLN A 65 -4.70 8.13 -7.69
CA GLN A 65 -3.74 8.77 -8.59
C GLN A 65 -2.71 9.60 -7.82
N ARG A 66 -1.49 9.06 -7.76
CA ARG A 66 -0.24 9.76 -7.44
C ARG A 66 -0.03 11.05 -8.23
N PRO A 67 0.78 12.00 -7.72
CA PRO A 67 1.57 12.92 -8.54
C PRO A 67 2.74 12.23 -9.29
#